data_AF-A0A7S2AT46-F1
#
_entry.id   AF-A0A7S2AT46-F1
#
_cell.length_a   1.000
_cell.length_b   1.000
_cell.length_c   1.000
_cell.angle_alpha   90.00
_cell.angle_beta   90.00
_cell.angle_gamma   90.00
#
_symmetry.space_group_name_H-M   'P 1'
#
loop_
_entity.id
_entity.type
_entity.pdbx_description
1 polymer ?
#
loop_
_entity_poly.entity_id
_entity_poly.type
_entity_poly.pdbx_seq_one_letter_code
_entity_poly.pdbx_strand_id
1 'polypeptide(L)'
;FMDRLRDNLHVCLCFSPVNAKFPVRAQKFPAVFTVNINWFMPWPEAALVAVSTAFLSTYSLDCPEDEKIKLYQLLGSFQAQVRDMCDTYIQRMRKHVYVTPKSFLCLIDFYKQLYQIKYQEINVQERSVNVGLQKLKEASEFVEKLKVQLKEQEVILKAEEKKTGDLLEKVMGEKAKADKKATEVNGQKAECQAEADAINAEKAEAQVELDKALPFLHEA
;
A
#
# COMPACT_ATOMS: atom_id res chain seq x y z
N PHE A 1 -21.87 -63.61 -43.67
CA PHE A 1 -21.63 -63.06 -42.32
C PHE A 1 -20.16 -62.68 -42.13
N MET A 2 -19.20 -63.59 -42.36
CA MET A 2 -17.77 -63.28 -42.23
C MET A 2 -17.28 -62.15 -43.13
N ASP A 3 -17.77 -62.03 -44.37
CA ASP A 3 -17.35 -60.95 -45.28
C ASP A 3 -17.78 -59.57 -44.76
N ARG A 4 -19.00 -59.48 -44.24
CA ARG A 4 -19.48 -58.25 -43.58
C ARG A 4 -18.63 -57.85 -42.38
N LEU A 5 -18.07 -58.80 -41.63
CA LEU A 5 -17.17 -58.49 -40.52
C LEU A 5 -15.81 -57.98 -41.02
N ARG A 6 -15.26 -58.57 -42.08
CA ARG A 6 -13.99 -58.11 -42.67
C ARG A 6 -14.10 -56.70 -43.25
N ASP A 7 -15.22 -56.38 -43.87
CA ASP A 7 -15.42 -55.07 -44.50
C ASP A 7 -15.65 -53.94 -43.48
N ASN A 8 -16.23 -54.25 -42.31
CA ASN A 8 -16.64 -53.24 -41.33
C ASN A 8 -15.77 -53.18 -40.07
N LEU A 9 -14.95 -54.20 -39.78
CA LEU A 9 -14.09 -54.21 -38.59
C LEU A 9 -12.69 -53.69 -38.95
N HIS A 10 -12.45 -52.41 -38.62
CA HIS A 10 -11.11 -51.82 -38.70
C HIS A 10 -10.43 -51.87 -37.33
N VAL A 11 -9.23 -52.48 -37.28
CA VAL A 11 -8.42 -52.58 -36.07
C VAL A 11 -7.16 -51.75 -36.25
N CYS A 12 -6.91 -50.82 -35.32
CA CYS A 12 -5.68 -50.05 -35.25
C CYS A 12 -4.90 -50.46 -34.00
N LEU A 13 -3.62 -50.80 -34.16
CA LEU A 13 -2.74 -51.23 -33.07
C LEU A 13 -1.58 -50.25 -32.92
N CYS A 14 -1.39 -49.73 -31.71
CA CYS A 14 -0.32 -48.80 -31.39
C CYS A 14 0.77 -49.52 -30.58
N PHE A 15 1.99 -49.52 -31.09
CA PHE A 15 3.13 -50.16 -30.43
C PHE A 15 4.23 -49.12 -30.14
N SER A 16 4.95 -49.33 -29.03
CA SER A 16 6.18 -48.57 -28.76
C SER A 16 7.38 -49.34 -29.31
N PRO A 17 8.18 -48.73 -30.22
CA PRO A 17 9.35 -49.40 -30.80
C PRO A 17 10.50 -49.59 -29.80
N VAL A 18 10.48 -48.87 -28.67
CA VAL A 18 11.51 -48.94 -27.61
C VAL A 18 11.33 -50.16 -26.71
N ASN A 19 10.17 -50.83 -26.77
CA ASN A 19 9.91 -52.00 -25.94
C ASN A 19 10.73 -53.21 -26.42
N ALA A 20 11.59 -53.76 -25.57
CA ALA A 20 12.43 -54.93 -25.89
C ALA A 20 11.64 -56.16 -26.39
N LYS A 21 10.36 -56.30 -26.00
CA LYS A 21 9.49 -57.40 -26.46
C LYS A 21 8.91 -57.18 -27.87
N PHE A 22 8.98 -55.96 -28.41
CA PHE A 22 8.43 -55.62 -29.72
C PHE A 22 9.00 -56.48 -30.86
N PRO A 23 10.33 -56.56 -31.07
CA PRO A 23 10.89 -57.35 -32.18
C PRO A 23 10.54 -58.84 -32.07
N VAL A 24 10.54 -59.40 -30.86
CA VAL A 24 10.17 -60.81 -30.62
C VAL A 24 8.68 -61.05 -30.97
N ARG A 25 7.80 -60.12 -30.63
CA ARG A 25 6.38 -60.22 -30.99
C ARG A 25 6.15 -60.05 -32.49
N ALA A 26 6.91 -59.15 -33.13
CA ALA A 26 6.85 -58.96 -34.57
C ALA A 26 7.24 -60.22 -35.35
N GLN A 27 8.26 -60.94 -34.89
CA GLN A 27 8.67 -62.23 -35.47
C GLN A 27 7.63 -63.34 -35.19
N LYS A 28 7.05 -63.38 -33.99
CA LYS A 28 6.04 -64.40 -33.62
C LYS A 28 4.71 -64.25 -34.35
N PHE A 29 4.32 -63.01 -34.69
CA PHE A 29 3.01 -62.69 -35.26
C PHE A 29 3.14 -61.86 -36.55
N PRO A 30 3.69 -62.41 -37.64
CA PRO A 30 3.98 -61.65 -38.86
C PRO A 30 2.72 -61.03 -39.48
N ALA A 31 1.57 -61.72 -39.41
CA ALA A 31 0.30 -61.24 -39.97
C ALA A 31 -0.17 -59.89 -39.38
N VAL A 32 0.25 -59.55 -38.16
CA VAL A 32 -0.07 -58.26 -37.53
C VAL A 32 0.76 -57.12 -38.14
N PHE A 33 1.93 -57.43 -38.72
CA PHE A 33 2.90 -56.46 -39.23
C PHE A 33 2.97 -56.42 -40.76
N THR A 34 2.21 -57.27 -41.47
CA THR A 34 2.03 -57.22 -42.94
C THR A 34 1.05 -56.12 -43.38
N VAL A 35 0.45 -55.38 -42.44
CA VAL A 35 -0.48 -54.27 -42.71
C VAL A 35 0.25 -52.94 -42.92
N ASN A 36 -0.49 -51.88 -43.27
CA ASN A 36 0.06 -50.53 -43.39
C ASN A 36 0.61 -50.03 -42.04
N ILE A 37 1.93 -49.79 -41.97
CA ILE A 37 2.60 -49.26 -40.78
C ILE A 37 2.72 -47.74 -40.91
N ASN A 38 2.28 -47.02 -39.88
CA ASN A 38 2.47 -45.58 -39.77
C ASN A 38 3.47 -45.27 -38.65
N TRP A 39 4.56 -44.56 -39.00
CA TRP A 39 5.61 -44.18 -38.06
C TRP A 39 5.34 -42.80 -37.46
N PHE A 40 5.27 -42.73 -36.14
CA PHE A 40 5.17 -41.46 -35.41
C PHE A 40 6.56 -40.93 -35.10
N MET A 41 7.01 -39.98 -35.93
CA MET A 41 8.29 -39.32 -35.75
C MET A 41 8.22 -38.29 -34.60
N PRO A 42 9.34 -38.01 -33.92
CA PRO A 42 9.41 -36.91 -32.97
C PRO A 42 9.05 -35.58 -33.64
N TRP A 43 8.42 -34.68 -32.89
CA TRP A 43 8.04 -33.37 -33.43
C TRP A 43 9.29 -32.56 -33.81
N PRO A 44 9.40 -32.08 -35.07
CA PRO A 44 10.44 -31.16 -35.46
C PRO A 44 10.23 -29.81 -34.76
N GLU A 45 11.27 -28.98 -34.74
CA GLU A 45 11.22 -27.66 -34.10
C GLU A 45 10.09 -26.80 -34.67
N ALA A 46 9.89 -26.79 -35.99
CA ALA A 46 8.79 -26.07 -36.62
C ALA A 46 7.40 -26.49 -36.09
N ALA A 47 7.21 -27.79 -35.81
CA ALA A 47 5.96 -28.27 -35.22
C ALA A 47 5.82 -27.85 -33.75
N LEU A 48 6.92 -27.83 -33.00
CA LEU A 48 6.92 -27.34 -31.62
C LEU A 48 6.56 -25.85 -31.54
N VAL A 49 7.08 -25.04 -32.46
CA VAL A 49 6.72 -23.62 -32.58
C VAL A 49 5.27 -23.43 -32.99
N ALA A 50 4.76 -24.24 -33.93
CA ALA A 50 3.36 -24.18 -34.31
C ALA A 50 2.43 -24.55 -33.14
N VAL A 51 2.80 -25.55 -32.34
CA VAL A 51 2.05 -25.94 -31.14
C VAL A 51 2.10 -24.85 -30.07
N SER A 52 3.29 -24.30 -29.76
CA SER A 52 3.38 -23.21 -28.78
C SER A 52 2.57 -22.00 -29.22
N THR A 53 2.63 -21.64 -30.51
CA THR A 53 1.84 -20.56 -31.11
C THR A 53 0.34 -20.81 -30.92
N ALA A 54 -0.17 -21.98 -31.33
CA ALA A 54 -1.60 -22.28 -31.23
C ALA A 54 -2.14 -22.29 -29.79
N PHE A 55 -1.33 -22.74 -28.83
CA PHE A 55 -1.75 -22.83 -27.43
C PHE A 55 -1.62 -21.49 -26.69
N LEU A 56 -0.67 -20.63 -27.07
CA LEU A 56 -0.40 -19.36 -26.41
C LEU A 56 -1.04 -18.16 -27.11
N SER A 57 -1.40 -18.25 -28.39
CA SER A 57 -2.13 -17.18 -29.11
C SER A 57 -3.48 -16.88 -28.48
N THR A 58 -4.12 -17.90 -27.91
CA THR A 58 -5.40 -17.77 -27.20
C THR A 58 -5.22 -17.18 -25.79
N TYR A 59 -4.00 -17.12 -25.27
CA TYR A 59 -3.72 -16.67 -23.91
C TYR A 59 -3.33 -15.18 -23.90
N SER A 60 -3.96 -14.39 -23.03
CA SER A 60 -3.70 -12.97 -22.91
C SER A 60 -2.37 -12.73 -22.19
N LEU A 61 -1.34 -12.34 -22.93
CA LEU A 61 -0.05 -11.87 -22.42
C LEU A 61 0.04 -10.35 -22.58
N ASP A 62 0.46 -9.67 -21.51
CA ASP A 62 0.78 -8.24 -21.52
C ASP A 62 2.17 -8.01 -22.14
N CYS A 63 2.26 -8.19 -23.45
CA CYS A 63 3.48 -7.92 -24.22
C CYS A 63 3.17 -7.58 -25.69
N PRO A 64 4.10 -6.89 -26.37
CA PRO A 64 3.99 -6.64 -27.81
C PRO A 64 3.94 -7.94 -28.61
N GLU A 65 3.27 -7.92 -29.75
CA GLU A 65 3.08 -9.12 -30.59
C GLU A 65 4.42 -9.71 -31.07
N ASP A 66 5.41 -8.87 -31.36
CA ASP A 66 6.75 -9.30 -31.75
C ASP A 66 7.45 -10.13 -30.66
N GLU A 67 7.23 -9.79 -29.39
CA GLU A 67 7.81 -10.54 -28.27
C GLU A 67 7.08 -11.87 -28.04
N LYS A 68 5.77 -11.93 -28.30
CA LYS A 68 5.02 -13.19 -28.25
C LYS A 68 5.55 -14.19 -29.27
N ILE A 69 5.81 -13.75 -30.49
CA ILE A 69 6.37 -14.61 -31.55
C ILE A 69 7.73 -15.18 -31.12
N LYS A 70 8.60 -14.34 -30.54
CA LYS A 70 9.90 -14.77 -29.99
C LYS A 70 9.74 -15.78 -28.86
N LEU A 71 8.77 -15.57 -27.95
CA LEU A 71 8.47 -16.51 -26.88
C LEU A 71 8.05 -17.89 -27.43
N TYR A 72 7.23 -17.93 -28.49
CA TYR A 72 6.79 -19.18 -29.10
C TYR A 72 7.93 -19.96 -29.72
N GLN A 73 8.83 -19.25 -30.42
CA GLN A 73 10.06 -19.80 -30.97
C GLN A 73 10.97 -20.33 -29.86
N LEU A 74 11.15 -19.55 -28.81
CA LEU A 74 11.98 -19.91 -27.66
C LEU A 74 11.50 -21.22 -27.00
N LEU A 75 10.20 -21.34 -26.74
CA LEU A 75 9.63 -22.58 -26.18
C LEU A 75 9.87 -23.80 -27.07
N GLY A 76 9.73 -23.63 -28.39
CA GLY A 76 10.02 -24.70 -29.35
C GLY A 76 11.50 -25.12 -29.33
N SER A 77 12.41 -24.13 -29.35
CA SER A 77 13.85 -24.38 -29.28
C SER A 77 14.29 -25.03 -27.97
N PHE A 78 13.69 -24.64 -26.83
CA PHE A 78 14.01 -25.24 -25.54
C PHE A 78 13.67 -26.72 -25.50
N GLN A 79 12.50 -27.10 -26.01
CA GLN A 79 12.10 -28.50 -26.08
C GLN A 79 13.03 -29.31 -27.01
N ALA A 80 13.51 -28.70 -28.11
CA ALA A 80 14.52 -29.32 -28.96
C ALA A 80 15.85 -29.52 -28.22
N GLN A 81 16.35 -28.51 -27.50
CA GLN A 81 17.57 -28.62 -26.70
C GLN A 81 17.47 -29.66 -25.59
N VAL A 82 16.31 -29.76 -24.92
CA VAL A 82 16.09 -30.78 -23.88
C VAL A 82 16.19 -32.19 -24.47
N ARG A 83 15.73 -32.39 -25.71
CA ARG A 83 15.86 -33.66 -26.43
C ARG A 83 17.34 -34.02 -26.64
N ASP A 84 18.12 -33.09 -27.16
CA ASP A 84 19.56 -33.28 -27.42
C ASP A 84 20.33 -33.53 -26.10
N MET A 85 19.90 -32.88 -25.03
CA MET A 85 20.44 -33.10 -23.69
C MET A 85 20.11 -34.51 -23.17
N CYS A 86 18.92 -35.04 -23.44
CA CYS A 86 18.58 -36.43 -23.09
C CYS A 86 19.50 -37.43 -23.80
N ASP A 87 19.84 -37.19 -25.07
CA ASP A 87 20.80 -38.01 -25.82
C ASP A 87 22.21 -37.92 -25.26
N THR A 88 22.63 -36.73 -24.83
CA THR A 88 23.92 -36.55 -24.13
C THR A 88 23.90 -37.25 -22.77
N TYR A 89 22.77 -37.21 -22.06
CA TYR A 89 22.63 -37.78 -20.73
C TYR A 89 22.72 -39.31 -20.74
N ILE A 90 22.08 -39.98 -21.71
CA ILE A 90 22.22 -41.44 -21.86
C ILE A 90 23.67 -41.83 -22.19
N GLN A 91 24.37 -41.07 -23.03
CA GLN A 91 25.75 -41.37 -23.39
C GLN A 91 26.69 -41.28 -22.19
N ARG A 92 26.51 -40.28 -21.32
CA ARG A 92 27.37 -40.05 -20.15
C ARG A 92 26.99 -40.91 -18.94
N MET A 93 25.71 -40.97 -18.61
CA MET A 93 25.22 -41.58 -17.36
C MET A 93 24.69 -42.99 -17.55
N ARG A 94 24.56 -43.48 -18.79
CA ARG A 94 23.94 -44.78 -19.13
C ARG A 94 22.52 -44.94 -18.56
N LYS A 95 21.83 -43.83 -18.32
CA LYS A 95 20.44 -43.79 -17.82
C LYS A 95 19.54 -43.20 -18.89
N HIS A 96 18.48 -43.94 -19.24
CA HIS A 96 17.47 -43.47 -20.17
C HIS A 96 16.56 -42.43 -19.50
N VAL A 97 16.44 -41.27 -20.15
CA VAL A 97 15.45 -40.23 -19.83
C VAL A 97 14.65 -39.96 -21.10
N TYR A 98 13.33 -39.80 -20.97
CA TYR A 98 12.43 -39.69 -22.10
C TYR A 98 11.74 -38.33 -22.11
N VAL A 99 11.69 -37.73 -23.30
CA VAL A 99 10.95 -36.51 -23.57
C VAL A 99 9.73 -36.87 -24.39
N THR A 100 8.54 -36.43 -23.96
CA THR A 100 7.28 -36.73 -24.67
C THR A 100 6.61 -35.43 -25.11
N PRO A 101 5.82 -35.42 -26.19
CA PRO A 101 4.99 -34.27 -26.53
C PRO A 101 4.08 -33.83 -25.39
N LYS A 102 3.62 -34.77 -24.55
CA LYS A 102 2.80 -34.46 -23.37
C LYS A 102 3.56 -33.62 -22.34
N SER A 103 4.85 -33.86 -22.11
CA SER A 103 5.64 -33.05 -21.19
C SER A 103 5.81 -31.61 -21.69
N PHE A 104 5.89 -31.41 -23.01
CA PHE A 104 5.89 -30.07 -23.61
C PHE A 104 4.55 -29.33 -23.41
N LEU A 105 3.42 -30.01 -23.57
CA LEU A 105 2.11 -29.42 -23.30
C LEU A 105 1.97 -29.05 -21.81
N CYS A 106 2.43 -29.92 -20.91
CA CYS A 106 2.47 -29.61 -19.47
C CYS A 106 3.35 -28.39 -19.16
N LEU A 107 4.47 -28.22 -19.87
CA LEU A 107 5.33 -27.02 -19.74
C LEU A 107 4.57 -25.75 -20.14
N ILE A 108 3.83 -25.78 -21.26
CA ILE A 108 3.03 -24.64 -21.71
C ILE A 108 1.92 -24.32 -20.69
N ASP A 109 1.23 -25.33 -20.18
CA ASP A 109 0.17 -25.15 -19.18
C ASP A 109 0.75 -24.59 -17.87
N PHE A 110 1.90 -25.11 -17.44
CA PHE A 110 2.62 -24.61 -16.27
C PHE A 110 3.05 -23.15 -16.46
N TYR A 111 3.56 -22.79 -17.64
CA TYR A 111 3.92 -21.42 -17.96
C TYR A 111 2.72 -20.47 -17.83
N LYS A 112 1.55 -20.86 -18.35
CA LYS A 112 0.31 -20.05 -18.22
C LYS A 112 -0.08 -19.81 -16.75
N GLN A 113 -0.02 -20.85 -15.93
CA GLN A 113 -0.34 -20.74 -14.51
C GLN A 113 0.67 -19.85 -13.77
N LEU A 114 1.96 -20.06 -14.03
CA LEU A 114 3.03 -19.30 -13.41
C LEU A 114 2.97 -17.82 -13.80
N TYR A 115 2.71 -17.53 -15.08
CA TYR A 115 2.54 -16.17 -15.56
C TYR A 115 1.40 -15.45 -14.83
N GLN A 116 0.24 -16.11 -14.69
CA GLN A 116 -0.91 -15.53 -13.99
C GLN A 116 -0.58 -15.15 -12.53
N ILE A 117 0.11 -16.03 -11.81
CA ILE A 117 0.52 -15.79 -10.43
C ILE A 117 1.48 -14.60 -10.36
N LYS A 118 2.52 -14.58 -11.20
CA LYS A 118 3.52 -13.51 -11.21
C LYS A 118 2.96 -12.17 -11.68
N TYR A 119 2.07 -12.19 -12.66
CA TYR A 119 1.37 -11.00 -13.11
C TYR A 119 0.49 -10.39 -12.01
N GLN A 120 -0.21 -11.23 -11.24
CA GLN A 120 -0.99 -10.75 -10.09
C GLN A 120 -0.10 -10.19 -8.98
N GLU A 121 1.02 -10.84 -8.65
CA GLU A 121 2.00 -10.34 -7.67
C GLU A 121 2.50 -8.94 -8.06
N ILE A 122 2.87 -8.75 -9.33
CA ILE A 122 3.35 -7.45 -9.85
C ILE A 122 2.24 -6.40 -9.80
N ASN A 123 1.01 -6.72 -10.22
CA ASN A 123 -0.11 -5.77 -10.17
C ASN A 123 -0.42 -5.29 -8.74
N VAL A 124 -0.30 -6.18 -7.74
CA VAL A 124 -0.48 -5.81 -6.33
C VAL A 124 0.61 -4.83 -5.90
N GLN A 125 1.86 -5.08 -6.27
CA GLN A 125 2.98 -4.19 -5.98
C GLN A 125 2.82 -2.83 -6.67
N GLU A 126 2.47 -2.83 -7.96
CA GLU A 126 2.22 -1.62 -8.73
C GLU A 126 1.10 -0.78 -8.11
N ARG A 127 -0.01 -1.42 -7.73
CA ARG A 127 -1.11 -0.75 -7.04
C ARG A 127 -0.67 -0.12 -5.72
N SER A 128 0.16 -0.81 -4.94
CA SER A 128 0.69 -0.28 -3.69
C SER A 128 1.55 0.97 -3.92
N VAL A 129 2.42 0.95 -4.93
CA VAL A 129 3.23 2.10 -5.32
C VAL A 129 2.34 3.26 -5.80
N ASN A 130 1.37 2.99 -6.67
CA ASN A 130 0.44 4.00 -7.19
C ASN A 130 -0.37 4.67 -6.07
N VAL A 131 -0.85 3.89 -5.09
CA VAL A 131 -1.52 4.44 -3.89
C VAL A 131 -0.55 5.30 -3.08
N GLY A 132 0.70 4.86 -2.91
CA GLY A 132 1.74 5.65 -2.24
C GLY A 132 1.99 6.99 -2.93
N LEU A 133 2.16 6.99 -4.25
CA LEU A 133 2.35 8.20 -5.05
C LEU A 133 1.14 9.14 -4.95
N GLN A 134 -0.08 8.60 -5.00
CA GLN A 134 -1.29 9.39 -4.80
C GLN A 134 -1.31 10.06 -3.43
N LYS A 135 -0.97 9.33 -2.36
CA LYS A 135 -0.92 9.88 -1.00
C LYS A 135 0.15 10.95 -0.84
N LEU A 136 1.31 10.79 -1.48
CA LEU A 136 2.35 11.83 -1.51
C LEU A 136 1.87 13.10 -2.21
N LYS A 137 1.14 12.95 -3.32
CA LYS A 137 0.54 14.09 -4.04
C LYS A 137 -0.51 14.80 -3.17
N GLU A 138 -1.42 14.06 -2.55
CA GLU A 138 -2.43 14.61 -1.63
C GLU A 138 -1.77 15.36 -0.45
N ALA A 139 -0.71 14.80 0.13
CA ALA A 139 0.03 15.45 1.21
C ALA A 139 0.71 16.75 0.73
N SER A 140 1.32 16.75 -0.46
CA SER A 140 1.91 17.95 -1.05
C SER A 140 0.88 19.06 -1.26
N GLU A 141 -0.30 18.71 -1.77
CA GLU A 141 -1.40 19.67 -1.95
C GLU A 141 -1.93 20.20 -0.61
N PHE A 142 -1.98 19.35 0.42
CA PHE A 142 -2.38 19.74 1.78
C PHE A 142 -1.38 20.69 2.43
N VAL A 143 -0.07 20.43 2.31
CA VAL A 143 0.98 21.32 2.82
C VAL A 143 0.89 22.70 2.16
N GLU A 144 0.60 22.76 0.87
CA GLU A 144 0.48 24.03 0.15
C GLU A 144 -0.74 24.83 0.60
N LYS A 145 -1.86 24.17 0.91
CA LYS A 145 -3.02 24.81 1.56
C LYS A 145 -2.68 25.35 2.95
N LEU A 146 -1.97 24.56 3.76
CA LEU A 146 -1.56 24.98 5.11
C LEU A 146 -0.59 26.17 5.07
N LYS A 147 0.33 26.23 4.11
CA LYS A 147 1.22 27.39 3.93
C LYS A 147 0.46 28.67 3.63
N VAL A 148 -0.62 28.59 2.85
CA VAL A 148 -1.49 29.76 2.57
C VAL A 148 -2.21 30.20 3.84
N GLN A 149 -2.85 29.26 4.54
CA GLN A 149 -3.55 29.54 5.80
C GLN A 149 -2.62 30.11 6.88
N LEU A 150 -1.38 29.59 6.98
CA LEU A 150 -0.38 30.07 7.93
C LEU A 150 -0.02 31.54 7.65
N LYS A 151 0.19 31.91 6.38
CA LYS A 151 0.45 33.30 6.00
C LYS A 151 -0.72 34.22 6.35
N GLU A 152 -1.95 33.78 6.13
CA GLU A 152 -3.15 34.55 6.49
C GLU A 152 -3.25 34.74 8.01
N GLN A 153 -3.03 33.68 8.79
CA GLN A 153 -3.07 33.76 10.25
C GLN A 153 -1.93 34.59 10.84
N GLU A 154 -0.72 34.54 10.28
CA GLU A 154 0.39 35.39 10.71
C GLU A 154 0.08 36.89 10.57
N VAL A 155 -0.64 37.29 9.50
CA VAL A 155 -1.06 38.68 9.31
C VAL A 155 -2.09 39.09 10.38
N ILE A 156 -3.08 38.24 10.64
CA ILE A 156 -4.10 38.48 11.67
C ILE A 156 -3.45 38.56 13.06
N LEU A 157 -2.54 37.64 13.36
CA LEU A 157 -1.86 37.57 14.66
C LEU A 157 -1.03 38.82 14.92
N LYS A 158 -0.26 39.31 13.94
CA LYS A 158 0.48 40.59 14.08
C LYS A 158 -0.45 41.79 14.29
N ALA A 159 -1.62 41.80 13.65
CA ALA A 159 -2.59 42.88 13.83
C ALA A 159 -3.20 42.85 15.26
N GLU A 160 -3.53 41.66 15.76
CA GLU A 160 -4.04 41.48 17.12
C GLU A 160 -2.96 41.71 18.19
N GLU A 161 -1.72 41.30 17.97
CA GLU A 161 -0.58 41.62 18.85
C GLU A 161 -0.39 43.12 18.98
N LYS A 162 -0.50 43.88 17.87
CA LYS A 162 -0.44 45.35 17.91
C LYS A 162 -1.57 45.94 18.75
N LYS A 163 -2.82 45.51 18.50
CA LYS A 163 -3.98 45.97 19.30
C LYS A 163 -3.83 45.63 20.78
N THR A 164 -3.32 44.43 21.09
CA THR A 164 -3.11 43.97 22.46
C THR A 164 -2.01 44.79 23.13
N GLY A 165 -0.92 45.11 22.41
CA GLY A 165 0.13 46.03 22.87
C GLY A 165 -0.41 47.42 23.21
N ASP A 166 -1.21 48.00 22.30
CA ASP A 166 -1.85 49.31 22.50
C ASP A 166 -2.80 49.32 23.72
N LEU A 167 -3.57 48.23 23.90
CA LEU A 167 -4.45 48.03 25.06
C LEU A 167 -3.65 47.89 26.36
N LEU A 168 -2.55 47.15 26.33
CA LEU A 168 -1.71 46.92 27.51
C LEU A 168 -1.04 48.21 27.97
N GLU A 169 -0.61 49.06 27.04
CA GLU A 169 -0.06 50.39 27.34
C GLU A 169 -1.13 51.31 27.96
N LYS A 170 -2.36 51.32 27.42
CA LYS A 170 -3.48 52.06 28.02
C LYS A 170 -3.80 51.57 29.42
N VAL A 171 -3.89 50.26 29.64
CA VAL A 171 -4.18 49.66 30.95
C VAL A 171 -3.04 49.96 31.94
N MET A 172 -1.78 49.90 31.53
CA MET A 172 -0.64 50.30 32.36
C MET A 172 -0.71 51.78 32.74
N GLY A 173 -1.07 52.65 31.80
CA GLY A 173 -1.27 54.08 32.05
C GLY A 173 -2.44 54.36 33.00
N GLU A 174 -3.57 53.68 32.82
CA GLU A 174 -4.73 53.78 33.71
C GLU A 174 -4.44 53.21 35.11
N LYS A 175 -3.75 52.07 35.20
CA LYS A 175 -3.30 51.48 36.46
C LYS A 175 -2.36 52.42 37.21
N ALA A 176 -1.40 53.05 36.53
CA ALA A 176 -0.52 54.04 37.15
C ALA A 176 -1.28 55.27 37.70
N LYS A 177 -2.34 55.71 37.00
CA LYS A 177 -3.24 56.77 37.49
C LYS A 177 -4.07 56.30 38.68
N ALA A 178 -4.61 55.09 38.63
CA ALA A 178 -5.38 54.49 39.70
C ALA A 178 -4.52 54.29 40.96
N ASP A 179 -3.28 53.81 40.82
CA ASP A 179 -2.33 53.64 41.92
C ASP A 179 -2.00 54.99 42.58
N LYS A 180 -1.74 56.05 41.78
CA LYS A 180 -1.55 57.41 42.31
C LYS A 180 -2.78 57.91 43.09
N LYS A 181 -3.97 57.73 42.54
CA LYS A 181 -5.21 58.15 43.20
C LYS A 181 -5.49 57.31 44.45
N ALA A 182 -5.16 56.04 44.45
CA ALA A 182 -5.25 55.17 45.63
C ALA A 182 -4.29 55.62 46.73
N THR A 183 -3.06 56.02 46.39
CA THR A 183 -2.13 56.59 47.39
C THR A 183 -2.63 57.92 47.97
N GLU A 184 -3.22 58.79 47.14
CA GLU A 184 -3.80 60.06 47.58
C GLU A 184 -5.00 59.85 48.51
N VAL A 185 -5.94 58.98 48.12
CA VAL A 185 -7.12 58.66 48.94
C VAL A 185 -6.74 57.96 50.24
N ASN A 186 -5.74 57.07 50.23
CA ASN A 186 -5.24 56.46 51.46
C ASN A 186 -4.56 57.48 52.39
N GLY A 187 -3.87 58.47 51.83
CA GLY A 187 -3.33 59.61 52.59
C GLY A 187 -4.43 60.45 53.24
N GLN A 188 -5.42 60.87 52.46
CA GLN A 188 -6.59 61.61 52.97
C GLN A 188 -7.38 60.81 54.00
N LYS A 189 -7.53 59.49 53.80
CA LYS A 189 -8.19 58.62 54.77
C LYS A 189 -7.42 58.57 56.10
N ALA A 190 -6.09 58.55 56.06
CA ALA A 190 -5.27 58.58 57.26
C ALA A 190 -5.40 59.93 58.00
N GLU A 191 -5.44 61.05 57.27
CA GLU A 191 -5.67 62.39 57.84
C GLU A 191 -7.06 62.50 58.48
N CYS A 192 -8.12 62.13 57.76
CA CYS A 192 -9.48 62.15 58.31
C CYS A 192 -9.66 61.20 59.49
N GLN A 193 -8.96 60.04 59.50
CA GLN A 193 -8.99 59.14 60.64
C GLN A 193 -8.30 59.76 61.86
N ALA A 194 -7.14 60.40 61.68
CA ALA A 194 -6.46 61.11 62.76
C ALA A 194 -7.30 62.28 63.32
N GLU A 195 -7.99 63.02 62.45
CA GLU A 195 -8.88 64.11 62.86
C GLU A 195 -10.15 63.59 63.55
N ALA A 196 -10.73 62.49 63.08
CA ALA A 196 -11.84 61.82 63.77
C ALA A 196 -11.44 61.27 65.14
N ASP A 197 -10.24 60.70 65.27
CA ASP A 197 -9.70 60.22 66.54
C ASP A 197 -9.46 61.40 67.51
N ALA A 198 -8.97 62.55 67.03
CA ALA A 198 -8.82 63.78 67.81
C ALA A 198 -10.17 64.35 68.28
N ILE A 199 -11.16 64.47 67.37
CA ILE A 199 -12.52 64.92 67.72
C ILE A 199 -13.17 63.98 68.73
N ASN A 200 -12.98 62.67 68.59
CA ASN A 200 -13.51 61.70 69.55
C ASN A 200 -12.83 61.82 70.93
N ALA A 201 -11.54 62.12 70.98
CA ALA A 201 -10.83 62.41 72.23
C ALA A 201 -11.36 63.69 72.90
N GLU A 202 -11.49 64.78 72.16
CA GLU A 202 -12.08 66.04 72.65
C GLU A 202 -13.53 65.84 73.12
N LYS A 203 -14.33 65.07 72.38
CA LYS A 203 -15.70 64.72 72.77
C LYS A 203 -15.75 63.88 74.04
N ALA A 204 -14.81 62.93 74.21
CA ALA A 204 -14.72 62.13 75.43
C ALA A 204 -14.34 63.01 76.64
N GLU A 205 -13.42 63.95 76.48
CA GLU A 205 -13.07 64.92 77.52
C GLU A 205 -14.26 65.83 77.87
N ALA A 206 -14.97 66.37 76.86
CA ALA A 206 -16.16 67.18 77.06
C ALA A 206 -17.31 66.40 77.71
N GLN A 207 -17.48 65.11 77.40
CA GLN A 207 -18.49 64.26 78.04
C GLN A 207 -18.15 63.99 79.51
N VAL A 208 -16.87 63.83 79.86
CA VAL A 208 -16.43 63.71 81.26
C VAL A 208 -16.67 65.00 82.04
N GLU A 209 -16.50 66.17 81.43
CA GLU A 209 -16.88 67.44 82.05
C GLU A 209 -18.39 67.60 82.20
N LEU A 210 -19.17 67.17 81.19
CA LEU A 210 -20.63 67.18 81.25
C LEU A 210 -21.17 66.27 82.36
N ASP A 211 -20.64 65.05 82.49
CA ASP A 211 -21.06 64.08 83.52
C ASP A 211 -20.71 64.55 84.94
N LYS A 212 -19.68 65.40 85.11
CA LYS A 212 -19.40 66.08 86.39
C LYS A 212 -20.35 67.23 86.68
N ALA A 213 -20.92 67.87 85.66
CA ALA A 213 -21.86 68.98 85.80
C ALA A 213 -23.32 68.54 85.94
N LEU A 214 -23.71 67.41 85.35
CA LEU A 214 -25.06 66.83 85.43
C LEU A 214 -25.60 66.59 86.86
N PRO A 215 -24.82 66.10 87.85
CA PRO A 215 -25.32 65.95 89.22
C PRO A 215 -25.65 67.28 89.91
N PHE A 216 -25.09 68.41 89.48
CA PHE A 216 -25.44 69.74 90.03
C PHE A 216 -26.74 70.31 89.45
N LEU A 217 -27.25 69.77 88.33
CA LEU A 217 -28.46 70.25 87.66
C LEU A 217 -29.71 69.51 88.12
N HIS A 218 -29.58 68.27 88.59
CA HIS A 218 -30.71 67.46 89.10
C HIS A 218 -31.05 67.71 90.58
N GLU A 219 -30.30 68.55 91.28
CA GLU A 219 -30.58 69.02 92.65
C GLU A 219 -31.14 70.46 92.73
N ALA A 220 -31.60 71.02 91.60
CA ALA A 220 -32.27 72.33 91.51
C ALA A 220 -33.76 72.21 91.15
#